data_AF-A0A850PR80-F1
#
_entry.id   AF-A0A850PR80-F1
#
_cell.length_a   1.000
_cell.length_b   1.000
_cell.length_c   1.000
_cell.angle_alpha   90.00
_cell.angle_beta   90.00
_cell.angle_gamma   90.00
#
_symmetry.space_group_name_H-M   'P 1'
#
loop_
_entity.id
_entity.type
_entity.pdbx_description
1 polymer ?
#
loop_
_entity_poly.entity_id
_entity_poly.type
_entity_poly.pdbx_seq_one_letter_code
_entity_poly.pdbx_strand_id
1 'polypeptide(L)'
;MAIRSTHKGDRAQLGPRVDRVVYEAVAANSGQYGDYGIPMSQWVADLLAAIVGHPELMRELNGEAVAQILTRALDNPDLLRGRG
;
A
#
# COMPACT_ATOMS: atom_id res chain seq x y z
N MET A 1 -15.15 16.72 16.52
CA MET A 1 -13.86 16.00 16.54
C MET A 1 -14.16 14.54 16.18
N ALA A 2 -13.91 14.11 14.94
CA ALA A 2 -14.27 12.76 14.50
C ALA A 2 -13.29 11.76 15.11
N ILE A 3 -13.80 10.85 15.95
CA ILE A 3 -13.03 9.77 16.56
C ILE A 3 -12.69 8.80 15.42
N ARG A 4 -11.42 8.77 15.00
CA ARG A 4 -10.93 7.72 14.09
C ARG A 4 -11.06 6.39 14.84
N SER A 5 -11.96 5.52 14.38
CA SER A 5 -12.07 4.16 14.90
C SER A 5 -10.74 3.44 14.68
N THR A 6 -10.10 3.01 15.78
CA THR A 6 -8.92 2.14 15.75
C THR A 6 -9.27 0.70 15.40
N HIS A 7 -10.57 0.39 15.29
CA HIS A 7 -11.02 -0.96 14.98
C HIS A 7 -10.68 -1.30 13.52
N LYS A 8 -9.76 -2.25 13.35
CA LYS A 8 -9.31 -2.69 12.05
C LYS A 8 -10.35 -3.58 11.32
N GLY A 9 -11.55 -3.78 11.87
CA GLY A 9 -12.58 -4.65 11.28
C GLY A 9 -12.14 -6.12 11.30
N ASP A 10 -12.90 -6.97 10.62
CA ASP A 10 -12.59 -8.40 10.47
C ASP A 10 -11.37 -8.57 9.54
N ARG A 11 -10.19 -8.82 10.12
CA ARG A 11 -8.93 -8.91 9.38
C ARG A 11 -8.06 -10.05 9.90
N ALA A 12 -7.57 -10.86 8.96
CA ALA A 12 -6.48 -11.79 9.20
C ALA A 12 -5.13 -11.12 8.93
N GLN A 13 -4.10 -11.54 9.67
CA GLN A 13 -2.74 -11.06 9.45
C GLN A 13 -2.01 -11.98 8.46
N LEU A 14 -1.41 -11.38 7.44
CA LEU A 14 -0.40 -12.03 6.61
C LEU A 14 0.99 -11.82 7.26
N GLY A 15 1.71 -12.91 7.50
CA GLY A 15 3.10 -12.89 8.02
C GLY A 15 4.19 -13.38 7.05
N PRO A 16 4.13 -13.12 5.72
CA PRO A 16 5.15 -13.57 4.79
C PRO A 16 6.49 -12.86 5.06
N ARG A 17 7.58 -13.61 4.92
CA ARG A 17 8.94 -13.04 4.89
C ARG A 17 9.31 -12.75 3.44
N VAL A 18 9.42 -11.47 3.12
CA VAL A 18 9.84 -11.01 1.79
C VAL A 18 11.32 -10.64 1.81
N ASP A 19 11.95 -10.62 0.63
CA ASP A 19 13.32 -10.12 0.49
C ASP A 19 13.40 -8.65 0.96
N ARG A 20 14.59 -8.24 1.45
CA ARG A 20 14.83 -6.87 1.91
C ARG A 20 14.49 -5.85 0.83
N VAL A 21 14.84 -6.12 -0.43
CA VAL A 21 14.56 -5.20 -1.54
C VAL A 21 13.05 -4.99 -1.74
N VAL A 22 12.26 -6.04 -1.51
CA VAL A 22 10.80 -5.96 -1.61
C VAL A 22 10.22 -5.17 -0.44
N TYR A 23 10.73 -5.40 0.78
CA TYR A 23 10.30 -4.65 1.96
C TYR A 23 10.54 -3.14 1.79
N GLU A 24 11.73 -2.76 1.34
CA GLU A 24 12.11 -1.36 1.12
C GLU A 24 11.25 -0.74 0.01
N ALA A 25 10.97 -1.50 -1.05
CA ALA A 25 10.10 -1.02 -2.11
C ALA A 25 8.66 -0.76 -1.63
N VAL A 26 8.11 -1.64 -0.78
CA VAL A 26 6.81 -1.43 -0.15
C VAL A 26 6.82 -0.19 0.74
N ALA A 27 7.90 0.04 1.50
CA ALA A 27 8.04 1.22 2.36
C ALA A 27 8.07 2.52 1.56
N ALA A 28 8.89 2.57 0.50
CA ALA A 28 8.94 3.72 -0.40
C ALA A 28 7.59 3.96 -1.08
N ASN A 29 6.94 2.90 -1.56
CA ASN A 29 5.65 3.01 -2.22
C ASN A 29 4.52 3.42 -1.30
N SER A 30 4.54 3.05 -0.02
CA SER A 30 3.54 3.55 0.92
C SER A 30 3.79 5.02 1.28
N GLY A 31 5.06 5.43 1.35
CA GLY A 31 5.48 6.79 1.67
C GLY A 31 5.12 7.84 0.60
N GLN A 32 4.93 7.46 -0.66
CA GLN A 32 4.69 8.41 -1.76
C GLN A 32 3.28 9.04 -1.78
N TYR A 33 2.38 8.66 -0.86
CA TYR A 33 0.97 9.05 -0.87
C TYR A 33 0.67 10.16 0.15
N GLY A 34 0.40 11.37 -0.33
CA GLY A 34 0.11 12.53 0.52
C GLY A 34 1.32 12.96 1.36
N ASP A 35 1.14 14.00 2.20
CA ASP A 35 2.24 14.59 2.97
C ASP A 35 2.81 13.66 4.07
N TYR A 36 2.06 12.62 4.45
CA TYR A 36 2.40 11.71 5.54
C TYR A 36 2.55 10.25 5.12
N GLY A 37 2.33 9.92 3.84
CA GLY A 37 2.27 8.54 3.38
C GLY A 37 1.00 7.80 3.82
N ILE A 38 0.82 6.61 3.25
CA ILE A 38 -0.09 5.58 3.76
C ILE A 38 0.72 4.65 4.68
N PRO A 39 0.20 4.19 5.84
CA PRO A 39 0.87 3.15 6.61
C PRO A 39 1.11 1.90 5.77
N MET A 40 2.34 1.37 5.76
CA MET A 40 2.71 0.20 4.93
C MET A 40 1.69 -0.93 5.00
N SER A 41 1.22 -1.29 6.20
CA SER A 41 0.23 -2.36 6.36
C SER A 41 -1.11 -2.08 5.69
N GLN A 42 -1.53 -0.80 5.64
CA GLN A 42 -2.77 -0.40 4.98
C GLN A 42 -2.58 -0.34 3.46
N TRP A 43 -1.42 0.14 2.99
CA TRP A 43 -1.09 0.14 1.57
C TRP A 43 -1.06 -1.29 1.00
N VAL A 44 -0.43 -2.23 1.70
CA VAL A 44 -0.41 -3.65 1.32
C VAL A 44 -1.82 -4.26 1.36
N ALA A 45 -2.61 -3.95 2.39
CA ALA A 45 -3.97 -4.46 2.50
C ALA A 45 -4.86 -3.97 1.34
N ASP A 46 -4.77 -2.69 0.97
CA ASP A 46 -5.53 -2.12 -0.13
C ASP A 46 -5.09 -2.72 -1.48
N LEU A 47 -3.78 -2.83 -1.71
CA LEU A 47 -3.25 -3.45 -2.94
C LEU A 47 -3.72 -4.90 -3.08
N LEU A 48 -3.68 -5.68 -2.00
CA LEU A 48 -4.16 -7.06 -2.00
C LEU A 48 -5.65 -7.13 -2.28
N ALA A 49 -6.45 -6.31 -1.59
CA ALA A 49 -7.89 -6.23 -1.82
C ALA A 49 -8.19 -5.94 -3.30
N ALA A 50 -7.47 -5.00 -3.90
CA ALA A 50 -7.62 -4.67 -5.31
C ALA A 50 -7.25 -5.84 -6.24
N ILE A 51 -6.10 -6.47 -6.03
CA ILE A 51 -5.60 -7.56 -6.89
C ILE A 51 -6.47 -8.83 -6.78
N VAL A 52 -7.05 -9.11 -5.61
CA VAL A 52 -7.91 -10.30 -5.43
C VAL A 52 -9.39 -10.04 -5.79
N GLY A 53 -9.72 -8.85 -6.30
CA GLY A 53 -11.07 -8.54 -6.80
C GLY A 53 -12.05 -8.01 -5.75
N HIS A 54 -11.55 -7.43 -4.66
CA HIS A 54 -12.31 -6.80 -3.58
C HIS A 54 -12.00 -5.30 -3.40
N PRO A 55 -12.11 -4.47 -4.45
CA PRO A 55 -11.78 -3.05 -4.35
C PRO A 55 -12.65 -2.27 -3.35
N GLU A 56 -13.85 -2.77 -3.04
CA GLU A 56 -14.74 -2.23 -2.01
C GLU A 56 -14.15 -2.28 -0.59
N LEU A 57 -13.12 -3.09 -0.35
CA LEU A 57 -12.43 -3.20 0.94
C LEU A 57 -11.21 -2.27 1.07
N MET A 58 -10.82 -1.60 -0.02
CA MET A 58 -9.75 -0.59 -0.01
C MET A 58 -10.17 0.60 0.85
N ARG A 59 -9.23 1.19 1.59
CA ARG A 59 -9.50 2.34 2.47
C ARG A 59 -8.89 3.64 1.98
N GLU A 60 -7.60 3.60 1.67
CA GLU A 60 -6.79 4.77 1.31
C GLU A 60 -6.61 4.85 -0.21
N LEU A 61 -6.66 3.71 -0.92
CA LEU A 61 -6.51 3.62 -2.38
C LEU A 61 -7.84 3.50 -3.15
N ASN A 62 -9.00 3.55 -2.47
CA ASN A 62 -10.34 3.19 -2.99
C ASN A 62 -10.85 3.94 -4.25
N GLY A 63 -10.15 4.97 -4.72
CA GLY A 63 -10.47 5.70 -5.95
C GLY A 63 -9.55 5.38 -7.14
N GLU A 64 -8.51 4.58 -6.95
CA GLU A 64 -7.53 4.27 -8.00
C GLU A 64 -7.76 2.88 -8.59
N ALA A 65 -7.67 2.77 -9.92
CA ALA A 65 -7.69 1.47 -10.59
C ALA A 65 -6.40 0.69 -10.28
N VAL A 66 -6.49 -0.64 -10.16
CA VAL A 66 -5.31 -1.51 -9.88
C VAL A 66 -4.15 -1.23 -10.82
N ALA A 67 -4.42 -1.07 -12.12
CA ALA A 67 -3.41 -0.76 -13.10
C ALA A 67 -2.68 0.56 -12.81
N GLN A 68 -3.38 1.58 -12.33
CA GLN A 68 -2.79 2.88 -11.98
C GLN A 68 -1.91 2.77 -10.72
N ILE A 69 -2.38 2.03 -9.71
CA ILE A 69 -1.62 1.76 -8.49
C ILE A 69 -0.30 1.06 -8.84
N LEU A 70 -0.36 0.03 -9.69
CA LEU A 70 0.82 -0.71 -10.13
C LEU A 70 1.79 0.15 -10.95
N THR A 71 1.28 0.93 -11.90
CA THR A 71 2.11 1.86 -12.69
C THR A 71 2.83 2.84 -11.78
N ARG A 72 2.11 3.52 -10.87
CA ARG A 72 2.71 4.46 -9.92
C ARG A 72 3.75 3.79 -9.01
N ALA A 73 3.48 2.58 -8.54
CA ALA A 73 4.41 1.83 -7.71
C ALA A 73 5.71 1.45 -8.45
N LEU A 74 5.63 1.19 -9.76
CA LEU A 74 6.79 0.87 -10.59
C LEU A 74 7.57 2.12 -11.01
N ASP A 75 6.89 3.24 -11.18
CA ASP A 75 7.46 4.54 -11.56
C ASP A 75 8.01 5.33 -10.35
N ASN A 76 7.94 4.77 -9.14
CA ASN A 76 8.37 5.48 -7.95
C ASN A 76 9.88 5.83 -8.02
N PRO A 77 10.24 7.12 -8.01
CA PRO A 77 11.62 7.57 -8.21
C PRO A 77 12.57 7.09 -7.13
N ASP A 78 12.09 6.81 -5.92
CA ASP A 78 12.94 6.32 -4.82
C ASP A 78 13.37 4.86 -5.06
N LEU A 79 12.60 4.09 -5.84
CA LEU A 79 13.02 2.76 -6.31
C LEU A 79 14.04 2.84 -7.44
N LEU A 80 14.00 3.91 -8.23
CA LEU A 80 14.93 4.14 -9.34
C LEU A 80 16.28 4.65 -8.85
N ARG A 81 16.31 5.41 -7.75
CA ARG A 81 17.55 5.94 -7.13
C ARG A 81 18.42 4.88 -6.47
N GLY A 82 17.83 3.80 -5.94
CA GLY A 82 18.56 2.70 -5.29
C GLY A 82 19.18 1.67 -6.24
N ARG A 83 19.04 1.85 -7.56
CA ARG A 83 19.57 0.93 -8.59
C ARG A 83 20.86 1.43 -9.27
N GLY A 84 21.40 2.56 -8.82
CA GLY A 84 22.63 3.18 -9.36
C GLY A 84 23.87 2.87 -8.52
#